data_AF-Q1YU01-F1
#
_entry.id   AF-Q1YU01-F1
#
_cell.length_a   1.000
_cell.length_b   1.000
_cell.length_c   1.000
_cell.angle_alpha   90.00
_cell.angle_beta   90.00
_cell.angle_gamma   90.00
#
_symmetry.space_group_name_H-M   'P 1'
#
loop_
_entity.id
_entity.type
_entity.pdbx_description
1 polymer ?
#
loop_
_entity_poly.entity_id
_entity_poly.type
_entity_poly.pdbx_seq_one_letter_code
_entity_poly.pdbx_strand_id
1 'polypeptide(L)'
;MAKSKNRSWIKQHVKDPYVQMSQKDGYRSRASYKLLEIIEKDRLIRPGMTVVDLGAAPGGWSQVAMDLVGHEGRVHALDLLPMDGIAGVDFILGDFTEDEILHELLALID
;
A
#
# COMPACT_ATOMS: atom_id res chain seq x y z
N MET A 1 29.10 -22.70 12.36
CA MET A 1 29.46 -21.27 12.47
C MET A 1 28.34 -20.43 11.88
N ALA A 2 27.60 -19.68 12.70
CA ALA A 2 26.46 -18.87 12.25
C ALA A 2 26.96 -17.62 11.50
N LYS A 3 26.57 -17.46 10.23
CA LYS A 3 26.86 -16.25 9.45
C LYS A 3 26.14 -15.06 10.10
N SER A 4 26.91 -14.10 10.59
CA SER A 4 26.43 -12.82 11.11
C SER A 4 25.52 -12.14 10.07
N LYS A 5 24.22 -12.04 10.36
CA LYS A 5 23.28 -11.21 9.58
C LYS A 5 23.73 -9.76 9.74
N ASN A 6 24.29 -9.20 8.67
CA ASN A 6 24.81 -7.84 8.64
C ASN A 6 23.67 -6.84 8.92
N ARG A 7 23.58 -6.34 10.16
CA ARG A 7 22.52 -5.41 10.64
C ARG A 7 22.66 -3.99 10.10
N SER A 8 23.57 -3.76 9.15
CA SER A 8 23.82 -2.43 8.55
C SER A 8 22.58 -1.88 7.84
N TRP A 9 21.83 -2.72 7.12
CA TRP A 9 20.61 -2.31 6.41
C TRP A 9 19.50 -1.83 7.36
N ILE A 10 19.36 -2.45 8.53
CA ILE A 10 18.40 -2.03 9.58
C ILE A 10 18.78 -0.64 10.10
N LYS A 11 20.06 -0.40 10.36
CA LYS A 11 20.55 0.90 10.83
C LYS A 11 20.40 2.01 9.78
N GLN A 12 20.55 1.68 8.49
CA GLN A 12 20.28 2.62 7.40
C GLN A 12 18.79 2.91 7.26
N HIS A 13 17.93 1.91 7.42
CA HIS A 13 16.48 2.08 7.34
C HIS A 13 15.94 3.00 8.44
N VAL A 14 16.41 2.86 9.68
CA VAL A 14 16.00 3.72 10.81
C VAL A 14 16.51 5.16 10.65
N LYS A 15 17.62 5.36 9.93
CA LYS A 15 18.18 6.68 9.64
C LYS A 15 17.62 7.32 8.37
N ASP A 16 16.71 6.64 7.67
CA ASP A 16 16.11 7.20 6.48
C ASP A 16 15.13 8.33 6.85
N PRO A 17 15.36 9.57 6.39
CA PRO A 17 14.49 10.69 6.71
C PRO A 17 13.03 10.44 6.33
N TYR A 18 12.76 9.70 5.25
CA TYR A 18 11.40 9.43 4.80
C TYR A 18 10.68 8.41 5.67
N VAL A 19 11.41 7.50 6.34
CA VAL A 19 10.81 6.57 7.32
C VAL A 19 10.39 7.34 8.58
N GLN A 20 11.23 8.27 9.04
CA GLN A 20 10.89 9.12 10.18
C GLN A 20 9.74 10.07 9.83
N MET A 21 9.76 10.64 8.63
CA MET A 21 8.68 11.49 8.13
C MET A 21 7.38 10.70 8.01
N SER A 22 7.38 9.48 7.45
CA SER A 22 6.16 8.66 7.35
C SER A 22 5.56 8.36 8.72
N GLN A 23 6.39 8.06 9.72
CA GLN A 23 5.91 7.85 11.09
C GLN A 23 5.30 9.13 11.69
N LYS A 24 5.95 10.28 11.50
CA LYS A 24 5.46 11.57 11.98
C LYS A 24 4.14 11.96 11.34
N ASP A 25 4.01 11.71 10.03
CA ASP A 25 2.86 12.10 9.23
C ASP A 25 1.74 11.03 9.26
N GLY A 26 1.94 9.92 9.98
CA GLY A 26 0.94 8.86 10.13
C GLY A 26 0.82 7.90 8.93
N TYR A 27 1.79 7.95 8.01
CA TYR A 27 1.86 7.04 6.88
C TYR A 27 2.50 5.69 7.25
N ARG A 28 1.92 4.61 6.72
CA ARG A 28 2.39 3.24 6.99
C ARG A 28 3.75 2.91 6.38
N SER A 29 4.16 3.63 5.35
CA SER A 29 5.49 3.49 4.76
C SER A 29 5.97 4.77 4.10
N ARG A 30 7.29 4.87 3.90
CA ARG A 30 7.91 5.91 3.07
C ARG A 30 7.48 5.87 1.60
N ALA A 31 6.90 4.76 1.13
CA ALA A 31 6.47 4.64 -0.27
C ALA A 31 5.27 5.54 -0.58
N SER A 32 4.49 5.91 0.43
CA SER A 32 3.36 6.85 0.35
C SER A 32 3.75 8.15 -0.36
N TYR A 33 4.95 8.68 -0.07
CA TYR A 33 5.47 9.89 -0.73
C TYR A 33 5.68 9.74 -2.23
N LYS A 34 5.99 8.54 -2.71
CA LYS A 34 6.15 8.29 -4.14
C LYS A 34 4.81 8.41 -4.87
N LEU A 35 3.74 7.84 -4.29
CA LEU A 35 2.39 7.97 -4.86
C LEU A 35 1.93 9.42 -4.81
N LEU A 36 2.12 10.12 -3.69
CA LEU A 36 1.79 11.54 -3.57
C LEU A 36 2.48 12.38 -4.66
N GLU A 37 3.77 12.16 -4.91
CA GLU A 37 4.51 12.85 -5.97
C GLU A 37 3.97 12.54 -7.39
N ILE A 38 3.60 11.28 -7.65
CA ILE A 38 2.97 10.88 -8.93
C ILE A 38 1.61 11.58 -9.09
N ILE A 39 0.78 11.59 -8.05
CA ILE A 39 -0.55 12.19 -8.11
C ILE A 39 -0.49 13.71 -8.26
N GLU A 40 0.49 14.37 -7.64
CA GLU A 40 0.72 15.81 -7.81
C GLU A 40 0.98 16.18 -9.28
N LYS A 41 1.76 15.35 -9.98
CA LYS A 41 2.14 15.58 -11.38
C LYS A 41 1.04 15.18 -12.37
N ASP A 42 0.50 13.97 -12.20
CA ASP A 42 -0.28 13.30 -13.24
C ASP A 42 -1.79 13.23 -12.93
N ARG A 43 -2.19 13.48 -11.68
CA ARG A 43 -3.61 13.49 -11.22
C ARG A 43 -4.37 12.21 -11.61
N LEU A 44 -3.71 11.06 -11.46
CA LEU A 44 -4.20 9.75 -11.91
C LEU A 44 -5.38 9.22 -11.09
N ILE A 45 -5.44 9.55 -9.80
CA ILE A 45 -6.51 9.11 -8.88
C ILE A 45 -7.41 10.32 -8.61
N ARG A 46 -8.72 10.11 -8.73
CA ARG A 46 -9.75 11.13 -8.53
C ARG A 46 -10.84 10.61 -7.57
N PRO A 47 -11.60 11.51 -6.93
CA PRO A 47 -12.73 11.12 -6.10
C PRO A 47 -13.72 10.21 -6.85
N GLY A 48 -14.25 9.20 -6.16
CA GLY A 48 -15.22 8.25 -6.69
C GLY A 48 -14.64 7.13 -7.57
N MET A 49 -13.31 7.06 -7.75
CA MET A 49 -12.70 5.97 -8.50
C MET A 49 -12.61 4.68 -7.68
N THR A 50 -12.62 3.55 -8.40
CA THR A 50 -12.16 2.26 -7.88
C THR A 50 -10.68 2.10 -8.19
N VAL A 51 -9.86 1.81 -7.17
CA VAL A 51 -8.41 1.58 -7.30
C VAL A 51 -8.06 0.18 -6.82
N VAL A 52 -7.20 -0.51 -7.57
CA VAL A 52 -6.61 -1.80 -7.17
C VAL A 52 -5.13 -1.59 -6.90
N ASP A 53 -4.67 -1.94 -5.69
CA ASP A 53 -3.29 -1.84 -5.24
C ASP A 53 -2.65 -3.24 -5.13
N LEU A 54 -1.75 -3.57 -6.06
CA LEU A 54 -1.09 -4.89 -6.15
C LEU A 54 0.30 -4.84 -5.50
N GLY A 55 0.58 -5.76 -4.58
CA GLY A 55 1.80 -5.72 -3.77
C GLY A 55 1.70 -4.65 -2.67
N ALA A 56 0.53 -4.57 -2.03
CA ALA A 56 0.14 -3.46 -1.18
C ALA A 56 0.86 -3.42 0.18
N ALA A 57 1.32 -4.55 0.74
CA ALA A 57 1.83 -4.59 2.11
C ALA A 57 3.06 -3.68 2.29
N PRO A 58 3.10 -2.77 3.30
CA PRO A 58 2.23 -2.69 4.50
C PRO A 58 1.01 -1.75 4.38
N GLY A 59 0.67 -1.28 3.19
CA GLY A 59 -0.54 -0.51 2.90
C GLY A 59 -0.32 1.00 2.73
N GLY A 60 0.91 1.43 2.44
CA GLY A 60 1.22 2.87 2.31
C GLY A 60 0.55 3.52 1.09
N TRP A 61 0.49 2.81 -0.04
CA TRP A 61 -0.21 3.31 -1.23
C TRP A 61 -1.72 3.18 -1.07
N SER A 62 -2.21 2.07 -0.52
CA SER A 62 -3.63 1.89 -0.20
C SER A 62 -4.18 2.99 0.70
N GLN A 63 -3.42 3.41 1.72
CA GLN A 63 -3.79 4.52 2.61
C GLN A 63 -3.98 5.83 1.82
N VAL A 64 -2.99 6.20 1.01
CA VAL A 64 -3.04 7.41 0.18
C VAL A 64 -4.16 7.33 -0.87
N ALA A 65 -4.32 6.17 -1.50
CA ALA A 65 -5.38 5.96 -2.49
C ALA A 65 -6.76 6.14 -1.88
N MET A 66 -7.00 5.62 -0.67
CA MET A 66 -8.29 5.76 0.02
C MET A 66 -8.61 7.22 0.32
N ASP A 67 -7.63 7.99 0.80
CA ASP A 67 -7.80 9.42 1.06
C ASP A 67 -8.16 10.20 -0.22
N LEU A 68 -7.59 9.79 -1.38
CA LEU A 68 -7.80 10.46 -2.66
C LEU A 68 -9.13 10.11 -3.34
N VAL A 69 -9.55 8.85 -3.30
CA VAL A 69 -10.83 8.42 -3.89
C VAL A 69 -12.02 8.84 -3.02
N GLY A 70 -11.81 9.00 -1.71
CA GLY A 70 -12.83 9.45 -0.77
C GLY A 70 -13.99 8.47 -0.60
N HIS A 71 -15.03 8.92 0.10
CA HIS A 71 -16.15 8.08 0.55
C HIS A 71 -17.01 7.44 -0.57
N GLU A 72 -17.00 8.01 -1.77
CA GLU A 72 -17.71 7.45 -2.93
C GLU A 72 -16.84 6.48 -3.75
N GLY A 73 -15.54 6.41 -3.45
CA GLY A 73 -14.59 5.53 -4.11
C GLY A 73 -14.37 4.23 -3.36
N ARG A 74 -13.65 3.31 -4.00
CA ARG A 74 -13.26 2.02 -3.42
C ARG A 74 -11.78 1.75 -3.63
N VAL A 75 -11.15 1.09 -2.67
CA VAL A 75 -9.78 0.61 -2.78
C VAL A 75 -9.73 -0.87 -2.42
N HIS A 76 -9.22 -1.68 -3.33
CA HIS A 76 -9.01 -3.10 -3.14
C HIS A 76 -7.50 -3.38 -3.18
N ALA A 77 -6.94 -3.90 -2.09
CA ALA A 77 -5.52 -4.15 -1.93
C ALA A 77 -5.24 -5.65 -1.93
N LEU A 78 -4.14 -6.06 -2.58
CA LEU A 78 -3.73 -7.46 -2.69
C LEU A 78 -2.24 -7.61 -2.39
N ASP A 79 -1.89 -8.59 -1.57
CA ASP A 79 -0.49 -8.94 -1.31
C ASP A 79 -0.37 -10.39 -0.81
N LEU A 80 0.82 -10.97 -0.96
CA LEU A 80 1.21 -12.25 -0.37
C LEU A 80 1.39 -12.15 1.15
N LEU A 81 1.73 -10.96 1.65
CA LEU A 81 2.00 -10.71 3.06
C LEU A 81 0.80 -10.05 3.73
N PRO A 82 0.47 -10.44 4.97
CA PRO A 82 -0.60 -9.78 5.72
C PRO A 82 -0.23 -8.34 6.06
N MET A 83 -1.24 -7.48 6.15
CA MET A 83 -1.12 -6.13 6.67
C MET A 83 -2.30 -5.79 7.58
N ASP A 84 -2.10 -4.80 8.46
CA ASP A 84 -3.19 -4.30 9.31
C ASP A 84 -4.32 -3.71 8.45
N GLY A 85 -5.59 -3.82 8.87
CA GLY A 85 -6.70 -3.25 8.11
C GLY A 85 -6.63 -1.73 7.99
N ILE A 86 -7.03 -1.16 6.84
CA ILE A 86 -7.22 0.28 6.62
C ILE A 86 -8.72 0.52 6.44
N ALA A 87 -9.27 1.53 7.11
CA ALA A 87 -10.69 1.85 6.98
C ALA A 87 -11.04 2.20 5.53
N GLY A 88 -12.07 1.56 4.98
CA GLY A 88 -12.50 1.75 3.59
C GLY A 88 -11.71 0.96 2.55
N VAL A 89 -10.70 0.18 2.95
CA VAL A 89 -9.90 -0.66 2.05
C VAL A 89 -10.25 -2.13 2.26
N ASP A 90 -10.67 -2.80 1.19
CA ASP A 90 -10.77 -4.26 1.18
C ASP A 90 -9.38 -4.86 0.95
N PHE A 91 -9.04 -5.93 1.67
CA PHE A 91 -7.74 -6.60 1.53
C PHE A 91 -7.92 -8.08 1.22
N ILE A 92 -7.27 -8.53 0.15
CA ILE A 92 -7.17 -9.94 -0.23
C ILE A 92 -5.73 -10.41 0.03
N LEU A 93 -5.59 -11.43 0.87
CA LEU A 93 -4.31 -12.08 1.13
C LEU A 93 -4.10 -13.21 0.14
N GLY A 94 -3.23 -13.03 -0.84
CA GLY A 94 -2.98 -14.05 -1.85
C GLY A 94 -2.05 -13.60 -2.98
N ASP A 95 -1.70 -14.56 -3.83
CA ASP A 95 -0.94 -14.31 -5.04
C ASP A 95 -1.89 -13.82 -6.14
N PHE A 96 -1.72 -12.58 -6.60
CA PHE A 96 -2.56 -12.00 -7.65
C PHE A 96 -2.39 -12.68 -9.03
N THR A 97 -1.44 -13.62 -9.17
CA THR A 97 -1.28 -14.44 -10.36
C THR A 97 -2.15 -15.71 -10.34
N GLU A 98 -2.79 -16.03 -9.22
CA GLU A 98 -3.68 -17.18 -9.08
C GLU A 98 -5.13 -16.84 -9.45
N ASP A 99 -5.78 -17.74 -10.18
CA ASP A 99 -7.16 -17.55 -10.66
C ASP A 99 -8.15 -17.35 -9.51
N GLU A 100 -7.95 -18.03 -8.38
CA GLU A 100 -8.80 -17.88 -7.19
C GLU A 100 -8.82 -16.43 -6.67
N ILE A 101 -7.65 -15.81 -6.60
CA ILE A 101 -7.48 -14.43 -6.13
C ILE A 101 -8.05 -13.43 -7.15
N LEU A 102 -7.90 -13.72 -8.44
CA LEU A 102 -8.54 -12.91 -9.48
C LEU A 102 -10.07 -12.96 -9.38
N HIS A 103 -10.66 -14.16 -9.18
CA HIS A 103 -12.11 -14.29 -9.03
C HIS A 103 -12.63 -13.56 -7.77
N GLU A 104 -11.90 -13.65 -6.65
CA GLU A 104 -12.23 -12.91 -5.43
C GLU A 104 -12.22 -11.39 -5.67
N LEU A 105 -11.19 -10.88 -6.35
CA LEU A 105 -11.09 -9.46 -6.70
C LEU A 105 -12.24 -9.02 -7.62
N LEU A 106 -12.56 -9.80 -8.65
CA LEU A 106 -13.63 -9.46 -9.58
C LEU A 106 -14.99 -9.40 -8.87
N ALA A 107 -15.25 -10.31 -7.94
CA ALA A 107 -16.47 -10.30 -7.13
C ALA A 107 -16.60 -9.08 -6.22
N LEU A 108 -15.50 -8.38 -5.90
CA LEU A 108 -15.52 -7.11 -5.16
C LEU A 108 -15.69 -5.87 -6.05
N ILE A 109 -15.32 -5.96 -7.33
CA ILE A 109 -15.36 -4.83 -8.27
C ILE A 109 -16.73 -4.75 -8.97
N ASP A 110 -17.32 -5.91 -9.30
CA ASP A 110 -18.65 -6.05 -9.91
C ASP A 110 -19.81 -5.62 -8.97
#